data_AF-A0A5C5VVX4-F1
#
_entry.id   AF-A0A5C5VVX4-F1
#
_cell.length_a   1.000
_cell.length_b   1.000
_cell.length_c   1.000
_cell.angle_alpha   90.00
_cell.angle_beta   90.00
_cell.angle_gamma   90.00
#
_symmetry.space_group_name_H-M   'P 1'
#
loop_
_entity.id
_entity.type
_entity.pdbx_description
1 polymer ?
#
loop_
_entity_poly.entity_id
_entity_poly.type
_entity_poly.pdbx_seq_one_letter_code
_entity_poly.pdbx_strand_id
1 'polypeptide(L)'
;MDRPKCLPTGRHPFGRLSVTAVCCLLRVAFGAALVSSASAQSADWANTAPAANRYGQPAAPAAGASRYSQSPETAAASRPGFGSLTGTPAQEAPSQLTPVAGSRAPLGGYSAGESQAKVSKGSGKLPNDAGQVWREYDIRPYTLRVGDQPRPQQAIVDWILRETGYEAWHSETFGILNADREKLTVYHTPAMQGIVADIVDRFVNSRTSDRAFSMRIATVRNPDWRVKTLGLMSPVPVQSAGLQGWIMPKENYALLLAELGKRGDVREYNAANQVVPNGRSTTFNTMRPRSYVKGIVPTRSAWPGYQPETGQLEEGAVLEFNPLLSLNGDNAEAIIKLRLQQIEKMCPVTLDLPAPVTAAGVNNSGQRVQIEVPQMTMANLHERFRWPSNQVLLLSMGMVAPPAPEAGNALEEMLPMFKSPSRADALLVIEVRDSAAPAAPAGSAASTASRIPATFNGRY
;
A
#
# COMPACT_ATOMS: atom_id res chain seq x y z
N MET A 1 -71.44 50.19 -24.21
CA MET A 1 -71.34 51.27 -25.21
C MET A 1 -70.31 52.28 -24.70
N ASP A 2 -69.20 52.59 -25.37
CA ASP A 2 -68.59 51.97 -26.57
C ASP A 2 -67.05 52.18 -26.64
N ARG A 3 -66.39 51.51 -27.59
CA ARG A 3 -64.98 51.72 -28.01
C ARG A 3 -64.94 52.65 -29.24
N PRO A 4 -63.84 53.40 -29.49
CA PRO A 4 -62.70 52.90 -30.30
C PRO A 4 -61.34 52.99 -29.56
N LYS A 5 -60.20 52.35 -29.92
CA LYS A 5 -59.58 51.77 -31.14
C LYS A 5 -59.01 52.74 -32.20
N CYS A 6 -57.67 52.81 -32.34
CA CYS A 6 -56.92 52.37 -33.55
C CYS A 6 -55.37 52.55 -33.44
N LEU A 7 -54.63 51.99 -34.42
CA LEU A 7 -53.15 51.96 -34.57
C LEU A 7 -52.68 52.67 -35.87
N PRO A 8 -51.38 53.01 -36.02
CA PRO A 8 -50.43 52.25 -36.89
C PRO A 8 -49.03 52.06 -36.25
N THR A 9 -48.06 51.18 -36.61
CA THR A 9 -47.75 50.19 -37.69
C THR A 9 -46.77 50.58 -38.82
N GLY A 10 -45.46 50.30 -38.65
CA GLY A 10 -44.41 50.26 -39.70
C GLY A 10 -43.00 50.70 -39.21
N ARG A 11 -41.85 50.30 -39.78
CA ARG A 11 -41.49 49.21 -40.73
C ARG A 11 -39.94 49.00 -40.73
N HIS A 12 -39.45 47.77 -40.96
CA HIS A 12 -38.03 47.39 -41.23
C HIS A 12 -37.63 47.71 -42.71
N PRO A 13 -36.36 47.57 -43.25
CA PRO A 13 -35.28 46.59 -42.93
C PRO A 13 -33.77 46.97 -43.17
N PHE A 14 -32.86 45.97 -43.04
CA PHE A 14 -31.40 45.90 -43.38
C PHE A 14 -30.39 46.74 -42.54
N GLY A 15 -29.11 46.34 -42.34
CA GLY A 15 -28.45 45.03 -42.56
C GLY A 15 -26.90 45.07 -42.73
N ARG A 16 -26.14 44.29 -41.95
CA ARG A 16 -24.70 43.83 -42.04
C ARG A 16 -24.33 43.16 -40.67
N LEU A 17 -23.62 42.03 -40.49
CA LEU A 17 -22.33 41.48 -41.00
C LEU A 17 -21.10 42.29 -40.54
N SER A 18 -20.03 41.72 -39.93
CA SER A 18 -19.69 40.33 -39.56
C SER A 18 -18.55 40.33 -38.51
N VAL A 19 -17.84 39.19 -38.31
CA VAL A 19 -16.56 38.97 -37.58
C VAL A 19 -16.65 38.86 -36.04
N THR A 20 -16.11 37.84 -35.35
CA THR A 20 -15.69 36.46 -35.72
C THR A 20 -15.71 35.58 -34.47
N ALA A 21 -16.17 34.33 -34.58
CA ALA A 21 -16.12 33.34 -33.50
C ALA A 21 -15.93 31.90 -34.02
N VAL A 22 -14.69 31.52 -34.35
CA VAL A 22 -14.32 30.13 -34.70
C VAL A 22 -12.90 29.82 -34.21
N CYS A 23 -12.77 28.91 -33.23
CA CYS A 23 -11.53 28.17 -32.93
C CYS A 23 -11.82 26.98 -32.00
N CYS A 24 -12.57 25.98 -32.50
CA CYS A 24 -12.77 24.73 -31.77
C CYS A 24 -13.03 23.57 -32.74
N LEU A 25 -11.95 22.97 -33.29
CA LEU A 25 -11.84 21.60 -33.82
C LEU A 25 -10.55 21.45 -34.64
N LEU A 26 -9.48 20.89 -34.05
CA LEU A 26 -8.52 20.06 -34.79
C LEU A 26 -7.62 19.23 -33.86
N ARG A 27 -7.86 17.91 -33.78
CA ARG A 27 -6.83 16.85 -33.76
C ARG A 27 -7.48 15.47 -33.63
N VAL A 28 -7.30 14.67 -34.67
CA VAL A 28 -7.53 13.22 -34.69
C VAL A 28 -6.21 12.58 -35.15
N ALA A 29 -5.93 11.36 -34.68
CA ALA A 29 -4.81 10.51 -35.07
C ALA A 29 -3.39 11.08 -34.83
N PHE A 30 -2.76 10.61 -33.75
CA PHE A 30 -1.54 9.83 -33.90
C PHE A 30 -1.46 8.77 -32.79
N GLY A 31 -1.16 7.53 -33.16
CA GLY A 31 -1.01 6.42 -32.23
C GLY A 31 0.43 5.91 -32.22
N ALA A 32 1.05 5.89 -31.05
CA ALA A 32 2.30 5.18 -30.78
C ALA A 32 2.26 4.71 -29.31
N ALA A 33 2.65 3.46 -29.06
CA ALA A 33 2.50 2.85 -27.74
C ALA A 33 3.69 3.15 -26.83
N LEU A 34 3.40 3.57 -25.59
CA LEU A 34 4.30 3.40 -24.45
C LEU A 34 3.53 2.63 -23.37
N VAL A 35 3.72 1.31 -23.35
CA VAL A 35 3.18 0.44 -22.31
C VAL A 35 4.06 0.59 -21.07
N SER A 36 3.60 1.37 -20.09
CA SER A 36 4.24 1.46 -18.78
C SER A 36 4.06 0.15 -18.00
N SER A 37 4.98 -0.79 -18.18
CA SER A 37 5.04 -2.06 -17.47
C SER A 37 5.46 -1.86 -16.00
N ALA A 38 4.54 -1.34 -15.19
CA ALA A 38 4.71 -1.06 -13.76
C ALA A 38 3.64 -1.75 -12.91
N SER A 39 3.37 -3.03 -13.19
CA SER A 39 2.28 -3.80 -12.59
C SER A 39 2.66 -5.26 -12.31
N ALA A 40 3.81 -5.49 -11.67
CA ALA A 40 4.33 -6.83 -11.39
C ALA A 40 5.16 -6.92 -10.09
N GLN A 41 4.56 -6.61 -8.93
CA GLN A 41 5.05 -7.07 -7.61
C GLN A 41 4.04 -6.93 -6.44
N SER A 42 2.87 -6.33 -6.67
CA SER A 42 1.79 -6.24 -5.67
C SER A 42 0.98 -7.54 -5.52
N ALA A 43 1.61 -8.71 -5.58
CA ALA A 43 0.97 -10.03 -5.60
C ALA A 43 1.32 -10.93 -4.40
N ASP A 44 2.57 -10.88 -3.90
CA ASP A 44 3.08 -11.87 -2.94
C ASP A 44 2.66 -11.63 -1.47
N TRP A 45 1.89 -10.57 -1.18
CA TRP A 45 1.57 -10.15 0.19
C TRP A 45 0.38 -10.88 0.84
N ALA A 46 -0.21 -11.88 0.17
CA ALA A 46 -1.38 -12.61 0.65
C ALA A 46 -1.07 -13.74 1.66
N ASN A 47 0.15 -14.31 1.62
CA ASN A 47 0.43 -15.64 2.20
C ASN A 47 1.22 -15.64 3.52
N THR A 48 1.27 -14.53 4.26
CA THR A 48 2.01 -14.45 5.55
C THR A 48 1.09 -14.15 6.73
N ALA A 49 0.19 -15.09 7.04
CA ALA A 49 -0.61 -15.05 8.26
C ALA A 49 0.23 -15.54 9.46
N PRO A 50 0.40 -14.75 10.54
CA PRO A 50 0.92 -15.26 11.81
C PRO A 50 -0.13 -16.14 12.49
N ALA A 51 0.31 -17.14 13.27
CA ALA A 51 -0.58 -18.12 13.89
C ALA A 51 -1.57 -17.48 14.89
N ALA A 52 -2.85 -17.85 14.77
CA ALA A 52 -3.93 -17.34 15.62
C ALA A 52 -3.92 -17.98 17.02
N ASN A 53 -3.14 -17.41 17.95
CA ASN A 53 -3.14 -17.84 19.35
C ASN A 53 -4.44 -17.44 20.05
N ARG A 54 -5.26 -18.45 20.38
CA ARG A 54 -6.54 -18.34 21.08
C ARG A 54 -6.32 -17.90 22.54
N TYR A 55 -7.02 -16.84 22.97
CA TYR A 55 -7.03 -16.44 24.39
C TYR A 55 -7.71 -17.50 25.27
N GLY A 56 -7.16 -17.74 26.47
CA GLY A 56 -7.88 -18.37 27.58
C GLY A 56 -7.48 -19.80 27.96
N GLN A 57 -6.24 -20.02 28.41
CA GLN A 57 -5.88 -21.21 29.18
C GLN A 57 -4.80 -20.87 30.24
N PRO A 58 -4.98 -21.22 31.53
CA PRO A 58 -3.99 -20.91 32.57
C PRO A 58 -2.80 -21.88 32.53
N ALA A 59 -1.59 -21.36 32.79
CA ALA A 59 -0.37 -22.15 32.77
C ALA A 59 -0.19 -22.99 34.05
N ALA A 60 0.26 -24.24 33.88
CA ALA A 60 0.77 -25.09 34.95
C ALA A 60 2.30 -25.24 34.83
N PRO A 61 3.06 -25.23 35.92
CA PRO A 61 4.52 -25.30 35.87
C PRO A 61 5.02 -26.75 35.70
N ALA A 62 6.01 -26.93 34.84
CA ALA A 62 6.83 -28.14 34.77
C ALA A 62 8.31 -27.75 34.80
N ALA A 63 9.09 -28.44 35.63
CA ALA A 63 10.52 -28.20 35.80
C ALA A 63 11.32 -29.45 35.40
N GLY A 64 12.63 -29.28 35.17
CA GLY A 64 13.58 -30.37 35.37
C GLY A 64 14.45 -30.77 34.17
N ALA A 65 15.71 -30.34 34.25
CA ALA A 65 16.92 -31.12 33.94
C ALA A 65 17.20 -31.63 32.51
N SER A 66 18.50 -31.59 32.17
CA SER A 66 19.12 -32.12 30.95
C SER A 66 19.73 -33.51 31.17
N ARG A 67 20.01 -34.26 30.08
CA ARG A 67 21.13 -35.23 30.02
C ARG A 67 21.50 -35.69 28.60
N TYR A 68 22.72 -36.24 28.50
CA TYR A 68 23.35 -36.87 27.33
C TYR A 68 23.00 -38.36 27.20
N SER A 69 22.95 -38.87 25.96
CA SER A 69 23.44 -40.21 25.52
C SER A 69 23.20 -40.34 23.99
N GLN A 70 24.22 -40.41 23.14
CA GLN A 70 25.02 -41.58 22.71
C GLN A 70 24.35 -42.49 21.66
N SER A 71 25.12 -42.83 20.61
CA SER A 71 24.82 -43.84 19.57
C SER A 71 25.40 -45.22 19.95
N PRO A 72 24.93 -46.31 19.32
CA PRO A 72 25.68 -46.99 18.24
C PRO A 72 24.81 -47.17 16.97
N GLU A 73 25.28 -47.24 15.72
CA GLU A 73 26.42 -47.94 15.08
C GLU A 73 26.14 -49.42 14.69
N THR A 74 26.05 -49.69 13.37
CA THR A 74 26.41 -50.98 12.74
C THR A 74 26.61 -50.85 11.21
N ALA A 75 27.68 -51.47 10.69
CA ALA A 75 27.97 -52.01 9.34
C ALA A 75 27.15 -51.53 8.10
N ALA A 76 27.74 -50.98 7.02
CA ALA A 76 28.67 -51.61 6.03
C ALA A 76 28.00 -52.63 5.08
N ALA A 77 28.18 -52.66 3.75
CA ALA A 77 28.95 -51.83 2.78
C ALA A 77 28.17 -51.83 1.40
N SER A 78 28.63 -51.60 0.16
CA SER A 78 29.93 -51.60 -0.58
C SER A 78 29.85 -50.76 -1.88
N ARG A 79 30.95 -50.68 -2.67
CA ARG A 79 31.04 -50.23 -4.10
C ARG A 79 31.94 -51.23 -4.87
N PRO A 80 31.83 -51.40 -6.22
CA PRO A 80 32.40 -50.48 -7.24
C PRO A 80 31.43 -50.23 -8.43
N GLY A 81 31.74 -49.52 -9.52
CA GLY A 81 33.01 -48.92 -9.97
C GLY A 81 32.83 -47.81 -11.04
N PHE A 82 33.90 -47.45 -11.76
CA PHE A 82 33.96 -46.35 -12.74
C PHE A 82 33.93 -46.84 -14.21
N GLY A 83 33.54 -45.95 -15.13
CA GLY A 83 33.74 -46.09 -16.59
C GLY A 83 33.53 -44.74 -17.29
N SER A 84 34.38 -44.37 -18.26
CA SER A 84 34.48 -43.00 -18.79
C SER A 84 34.17 -42.86 -20.28
N LEU A 85 33.53 -41.74 -20.62
CA LEU A 85 33.64 -40.89 -21.81
C LEU A 85 34.37 -41.42 -23.07
N THR A 86 33.67 -41.35 -24.22
CA THR A 86 34.27 -41.05 -25.54
C THR A 86 33.28 -40.25 -26.41
N GLY A 87 33.78 -39.30 -27.21
CA GLY A 87 32.98 -38.57 -28.21
C GLY A 87 33.82 -37.63 -29.09
N THR A 88 33.50 -37.56 -30.38
CA THR A 88 34.23 -36.80 -31.43
C THR A 88 33.27 -36.52 -32.64
N PRO A 89 33.57 -35.59 -33.58
CA PRO A 89 32.60 -34.54 -33.92
C PRO A 89 32.37 -34.26 -35.44
N ALA A 90 31.90 -33.03 -35.77
CA ALA A 90 31.61 -32.43 -37.09
C ALA A 90 30.20 -32.76 -37.67
N GLN A 91 29.60 -31.98 -38.60
CA GLN A 91 30.13 -30.90 -39.45
C GLN A 91 29.06 -29.84 -39.86
N GLU A 92 29.51 -28.67 -40.35
CA GLU A 92 28.75 -27.58 -41.01
C GLU A 92 28.34 -27.88 -42.48
N ALA A 93 27.43 -27.18 -43.18
CA ALA A 93 26.45 -26.14 -42.79
C ALA A 93 25.13 -26.09 -43.64
N PRO A 94 24.85 -25.17 -44.61
CA PRO A 94 23.65 -24.32 -44.52
C PRO A 94 22.65 -24.34 -45.70
N SER A 95 21.40 -23.89 -45.45
CA SER A 95 20.42 -23.32 -46.41
C SER A 95 19.26 -22.65 -45.65
N GLN A 96 19.06 -21.34 -45.75
CA GLN A 96 18.29 -20.58 -46.77
C GLN A 96 16.76 -20.53 -46.55
N LEU A 97 16.18 -19.34 -46.79
CA LEU A 97 14.78 -18.98 -46.49
C LEU A 97 13.95 -18.82 -47.77
N THR A 98 12.74 -19.39 -47.82
CA THR A 98 11.63 -18.90 -48.64
C THR A 98 10.29 -19.04 -47.90
N PRO A 99 9.38 -18.04 -47.96
CA PRO A 99 8.10 -18.09 -47.26
C PRO A 99 6.98 -18.68 -48.14
N VAL A 100 6.29 -19.71 -47.64
CA VAL A 100 4.98 -20.13 -48.19
C VAL A 100 3.87 -19.51 -47.35
N ALA A 101 3.02 -18.69 -47.98
CA ALA A 101 1.85 -18.11 -47.33
C ALA A 101 0.75 -19.17 -47.16
N GLY A 102 0.72 -19.80 -45.98
CA GLY A 102 -0.32 -20.75 -45.57
C GLY A 102 -1.13 -20.22 -44.39
N SER A 103 -2.46 -20.15 -44.54
CA SER A 103 -3.38 -19.66 -43.51
C SER A 103 -3.25 -20.47 -42.21
N ARG A 104 -2.76 -19.84 -41.14
CA ARG A 104 -2.45 -20.51 -39.88
C ARG A 104 -3.71 -20.78 -39.06
N ALA A 105 -4.38 -21.89 -39.34
CA ALA A 105 -5.33 -22.50 -38.41
C ALA A 105 -4.66 -22.74 -37.04
N PRO A 106 -5.41 -22.73 -35.92
CA PRO A 106 -4.85 -22.94 -34.59
C PRO A 106 -4.11 -24.29 -34.50
N LEU A 107 -2.91 -24.26 -33.93
CA LEU A 107 -2.04 -25.44 -33.84
C LEU A 107 -2.62 -26.53 -32.93
N GLY A 108 -2.34 -27.77 -33.32
CA GLY A 108 -2.89 -29.01 -32.77
C GLY A 108 -2.99 -29.07 -31.25
N GLY A 109 -4.09 -29.66 -30.78
CA GLY A 109 -4.35 -29.84 -29.37
C GLY A 109 -3.30 -30.71 -28.68
N TYR A 110 -2.90 -30.29 -27.48
CA TYR A 110 -2.19 -31.15 -26.54
C TYR A 110 -3.06 -32.39 -26.27
N SER A 111 -2.50 -33.58 -26.41
CA SER A 111 -3.10 -34.79 -25.89
C SER A 111 -3.23 -34.64 -24.37
N ALA A 112 -4.48 -34.54 -23.89
CA ALA A 112 -4.75 -34.45 -22.47
C ALA A 112 -4.26 -35.73 -21.78
N GLY A 113 -3.17 -35.62 -21.02
CA GLY A 113 -2.74 -36.69 -20.12
C GLY A 113 -3.88 -37.03 -19.17
N GLU A 114 -4.08 -38.33 -18.90
CA GLU A 114 -5.21 -38.80 -18.12
C GLU A 114 -5.28 -38.10 -16.76
N SER A 115 -6.41 -37.46 -16.47
CA SER A 115 -6.62 -36.73 -15.23
C SER A 115 -6.60 -37.70 -14.04
N GLN A 116 -5.49 -37.70 -13.30
CA GLN A 116 -5.33 -38.53 -12.09
C GLN A 116 -6.35 -38.16 -10.99
N ALA A 117 -6.97 -36.97 -11.08
CA ALA A 117 -8.04 -36.55 -10.20
C ALA A 117 -9.34 -37.32 -10.51
N LYS A 118 -9.76 -38.18 -9.57
CA LYS A 118 -11.04 -38.92 -9.62
C LYS A 118 -12.23 -38.00 -9.37
N VAL A 119 -12.76 -37.40 -10.44
CA VAL A 119 -13.96 -36.55 -10.38
C VAL A 119 -15.22 -37.41 -10.24
N SER A 120 -15.98 -37.19 -9.17
CA SER A 120 -17.37 -37.68 -9.05
C SER A 120 -18.35 -36.55 -9.41
N LYS A 121 -19.60 -36.90 -9.77
CA LYS A 121 -20.64 -35.91 -10.08
C LYS A 121 -21.26 -35.23 -8.84
N GLY A 122 -20.85 -35.64 -7.63
CA GLY A 122 -21.44 -35.16 -6.37
C GLY A 122 -22.92 -35.52 -6.20
N SER A 123 -23.57 -34.88 -5.23
CA SER A 123 -25.01 -35.04 -4.92
C SER A 123 -25.93 -34.17 -5.77
N GLY A 124 -25.38 -33.26 -6.58
CA GLY A 124 -26.15 -32.25 -7.34
C GLY A 124 -26.81 -31.15 -6.48
N LYS A 125 -26.51 -31.09 -5.17
CA LYS A 125 -27.02 -30.09 -4.23
C LYS A 125 -25.86 -29.52 -3.40
N LEU A 126 -26.00 -28.29 -2.88
CA LEU A 126 -25.05 -27.73 -1.93
C LEU A 126 -25.11 -28.52 -0.60
N PRO A 127 -23.98 -28.87 0.04
CA PRO A 127 -23.95 -29.52 1.35
C PRO A 127 -24.57 -28.61 2.43
N ASN A 128 -25.57 -29.11 3.13
CA ASN A 128 -26.40 -28.32 4.06
C ASN A 128 -26.46 -28.91 5.48
N ASP A 129 -25.52 -29.78 5.82
CA ASP A 129 -25.50 -30.64 7.00
C ASP A 129 -25.36 -29.87 8.32
N ALA A 130 -24.77 -28.66 8.28
CA ALA A 130 -24.71 -27.72 9.40
C ALA A 130 -25.86 -26.68 9.37
N GLY A 131 -26.91 -26.92 8.59
CA GLY A 131 -28.05 -26.01 8.42
C GLY A 131 -27.72 -24.76 7.61
N GLN A 132 -26.75 -24.82 6.69
CA GLN A 132 -26.37 -23.67 5.86
C GLN A 132 -27.53 -23.14 5.01
N VAL A 133 -27.71 -21.82 5.02
CA VAL A 133 -28.72 -21.10 4.24
C VAL A 133 -28.07 -20.19 3.22
N TRP A 134 -28.72 -20.04 2.06
CA TRP A 134 -28.35 -19.06 1.03
C TRP A 134 -29.00 -17.71 1.34
N ARG A 135 -28.23 -16.63 1.24
CA ARG A 135 -28.70 -15.25 1.37
C ARG A 135 -28.01 -14.36 0.33
N GLU A 136 -28.74 -13.35 -0.11
CA GLU A 136 -28.21 -12.26 -0.93
C GLU A 136 -28.50 -10.95 -0.20
N TYR A 137 -27.49 -10.09 -0.08
CA TYR A 137 -27.58 -8.79 0.59
C TYR A 137 -27.31 -7.70 -0.45
N ASP A 138 -28.18 -6.68 -0.54
CA ASP A 138 -28.01 -5.54 -1.45
C ASP A 138 -26.95 -4.58 -0.91
N ILE A 139 -25.86 -4.42 -1.66
CA ILE A 139 -24.72 -3.55 -1.32
C ILE A 139 -24.61 -2.32 -2.25
N ARG A 140 -25.56 -2.13 -3.18
CA ARG A 140 -25.61 -0.97 -4.08
C ARG A 140 -25.56 0.39 -3.37
N PRO A 141 -26.23 0.61 -2.21
CA PRO A 141 -26.18 1.90 -1.52
C PRO A 141 -24.79 2.26 -0.98
N TYR A 142 -23.87 1.29 -0.91
CA TYR A 142 -22.44 1.50 -0.64
C TYR A 142 -21.63 1.59 -1.94
N THR A 143 -21.73 0.60 -2.86
CA THR A 143 -20.87 0.55 -4.05
C THR A 143 -21.08 1.70 -5.03
N LEU A 144 -22.29 2.27 -5.09
CA LEU A 144 -22.58 3.50 -5.84
C LEU A 144 -21.95 4.75 -5.19
N ARG A 145 -21.84 4.76 -3.85
CA ARG A 145 -21.28 5.86 -3.04
C ARG A 145 -19.75 5.96 -3.18
N VAL A 146 -19.08 4.82 -3.29
CA VAL A 146 -17.63 4.69 -3.56
C VAL A 146 -17.36 4.21 -5.00
N GLY A 147 -18.16 4.71 -5.95
CA GLY A 147 -18.09 4.30 -7.36
C GLY A 147 -16.76 4.58 -8.05
N ASP A 148 -15.92 5.46 -7.48
CA ASP A 148 -14.56 5.77 -7.94
C ASP A 148 -13.54 4.64 -7.67
N GLN A 149 -13.87 3.68 -6.80
CA GLN A 149 -13.00 2.54 -6.53
C GLN A 149 -13.16 1.42 -7.59
N PRO A 150 -12.09 0.69 -7.97
CA PRO A 150 -12.18 -0.39 -8.95
C PRO A 150 -13.00 -1.61 -8.49
N ARG A 151 -12.96 -1.95 -7.19
CA ARG A 151 -13.65 -3.10 -6.57
C ARG A 151 -14.15 -2.75 -5.16
N PRO A 152 -15.10 -1.81 -5.00
CA PRO A 152 -15.55 -1.34 -3.68
C PRO A 152 -16.06 -2.49 -2.81
N GLN A 153 -16.75 -3.47 -3.39
CA GLN A 153 -17.29 -4.61 -2.66
C GLN A 153 -16.23 -5.48 -1.96
N GLN A 154 -14.96 -5.39 -2.37
CA GLN A 154 -13.86 -6.10 -1.73
C GLN A 154 -13.69 -5.66 -0.27
N ALA A 155 -13.98 -4.40 0.07
CA ALA A 155 -13.90 -3.92 1.45
C ALA A 155 -14.87 -4.68 2.37
N ILE A 156 -16.07 -5.01 1.89
CA ILE A 156 -17.07 -5.78 2.66
C ILE A 156 -16.55 -7.21 2.89
N VAL A 157 -16.03 -7.85 1.83
CA VAL A 157 -15.45 -9.21 1.91
C VAL A 157 -14.25 -9.25 2.86
N ASP A 158 -13.35 -8.28 2.77
CA ASP A 158 -12.17 -8.17 3.64
C ASP A 158 -12.56 -7.98 5.10
N TRP A 159 -13.59 -7.17 5.40
CA TRP A 159 -14.08 -7.00 6.78
C TRP A 159 -14.76 -8.26 7.32
N ILE A 160 -15.54 -8.97 6.50
CA ILE A 160 -16.12 -10.27 6.87
C ILE A 160 -14.99 -11.26 7.21
N LEU A 161 -14.02 -11.46 6.32
CA LEU A 161 -12.90 -12.38 6.54
C LEU A 161 -12.04 -12.02 7.77
N ARG A 162 -11.98 -10.74 8.16
CA ARG A 162 -11.27 -10.25 9.36
C ARG A 162 -12.05 -10.41 10.66
N GLU A 163 -13.37 -10.41 10.63
CA GLU A 163 -14.22 -10.69 11.80
C GLU A 163 -14.36 -12.19 12.04
N THR A 164 -14.54 -12.97 10.97
CA THR A 164 -14.90 -14.39 11.03
C THR A 164 -13.70 -15.33 10.94
N GLY A 165 -12.56 -14.83 10.45
CA GLY A 165 -11.39 -15.62 10.08
C GLY A 165 -11.54 -16.30 8.71
N TYR A 166 -10.41 -16.50 8.03
CA TYR A 166 -10.35 -17.23 6.74
C TYR A 166 -10.78 -18.69 6.90
N GLU A 167 -10.33 -19.35 7.97
CA GLU A 167 -10.61 -20.76 8.25
C GLU A 167 -12.11 -21.08 8.28
N ALA A 168 -12.95 -20.16 8.79
CA ALA A 168 -14.39 -20.42 8.90
C ALA A 168 -15.04 -20.74 7.54
N TRP A 169 -14.62 -20.04 6.48
CA TRP A 169 -15.13 -20.20 5.10
C TRP A 169 -14.51 -21.37 4.34
N HIS A 170 -13.41 -21.92 4.84
CA HIS A 170 -12.59 -22.95 4.19
C HIS A 170 -12.35 -24.17 5.10
N SER A 171 -13.26 -24.39 6.05
CA SER A 171 -13.27 -25.51 7.00
C SER A 171 -14.12 -26.69 6.49
N GLU A 172 -14.33 -27.68 7.36
CA GLU A 172 -15.30 -28.76 7.17
C GLU A 172 -16.73 -28.25 6.92
N THR A 173 -17.10 -27.10 7.49
CA THR A 173 -18.38 -26.44 7.17
C THR A 173 -18.26 -25.75 5.81
N PHE A 174 -18.81 -26.38 4.77
CA PHE A 174 -18.84 -25.80 3.43
C PHE A 174 -19.56 -24.44 3.43
N GLY A 175 -18.86 -23.40 2.98
CA GLY A 175 -19.35 -22.04 2.87
C GLY A 175 -19.03 -21.39 1.52
N ILE A 176 -19.79 -20.36 1.17
CA ILE A 176 -19.56 -19.52 -0.02
C ILE A 176 -19.66 -18.05 0.40
N LEU A 177 -18.67 -17.25 0.01
CA LEU A 177 -18.66 -15.79 0.13
C LEU A 177 -18.26 -15.21 -1.23
N ASN A 178 -19.17 -14.50 -1.89
CA ASN A 178 -18.92 -13.86 -3.19
C ASN A 178 -19.58 -12.48 -3.26
N ALA A 179 -18.92 -11.50 -3.87
CA ALA A 179 -19.45 -10.14 -4.01
C ALA A 179 -19.25 -9.60 -5.43
N ASP A 180 -20.34 -9.16 -6.06
CA ASP A 180 -20.31 -8.32 -7.26
C ASP A 180 -20.53 -6.84 -6.88
N ARG A 181 -20.82 -5.95 -7.83
CA ARG A 181 -21.06 -4.53 -7.52
C ARG A 181 -22.46 -4.26 -6.96
N GLU A 182 -23.39 -5.20 -7.03
CA GLU A 182 -24.76 -5.03 -6.57
C GLU A 182 -25.09 -5.84 -5.32
N LYS A 183 -24.64 -7.09 -5.24
CA LYS A 183 -24.95 -7.99 -4.12
C LYS A 183 -23.74 -8.71 -3.52
N LEU A 184 -23.84 -8.94 -2.22
CA LEU A 184 -23.06 -9.95 -1.50
C LEU A 184 -23.89 -11.23 -1.43
N THR A 185 -23.38 -12.31 -2.01
CA THR A 185 -23.99 -13.64 -2.03
C THR A 185 -23.29 -14.53 -1.01
N VAL A 186 -24.03 -15.09 -0.05
CA VAL A 186 -23.47 -15.84 1.08
C VAL A 186 -24.22 -17.15 1.31
N TYR A 187 -23.48 -18.26 1.36
CA TYR A 187 -23.96 -19.56 1.82
C TYR A 187 -23.21 -19.96 3.08
N HIS A 188 -23.90 -19.98 4.24
CA HIS A 188 -23.32 -20.38 5.52
C HIS A 188 -24.40 -20.66 6.57
N THR A 189 -23.99 -21.20 7.71
CA THR A 189 -24.80 -21.38 8.93
C THR A 189 -25.49 -20.07 9.40
N PRO A 190 -26.66 -20.14 10.05
CA PRO A 190 -27.41 -18.94 10.46
C PRO A 190 -26.65 -17.99 11.39
N ALA A 191 -25.74 -18.50 12.23
CA ALA A 191 -24.90 -17.68 13.12
C ALA A 191 -23.93 -16.80 12.32
N MET A 192 -23.25 -17.36 11.33
CA MET A 192 -22.35 -16.61 10.44
C MET A 192 -23.11 -15.54 9.63
N GLN A 193 -24.31 -15.90 9.14
CA GLN A 193 -25.19 -14.98 8.43
C GLN A 193 -25.66 -13.79 9.30
N GLY A 194 -25.59 -13.90 10.63
CA GLY A 194 -25.79 -12.78 11.56
C GLY A 194 -24.61 -11.83 11.62
N ILE A 195 -23.38 -12.35 11.69
CA ILE A 195 -22.14 -11.55 11.67
C ILE A 195 -21.99 -10.82 10.33
N VAL A 196 -22.27 -11.51 9.22
CA VAL A 196 -22.30 -10.90 7.88
C VAL A 196 -23.31 -9.75 7.81
N ALA A 197 -24.48 -9.89 8.41
CA ALA A 197 -25.51 -8.86 8.39
C ALA A 197 -25.06 -7.57 9.09
N ASP A 198 -24.51 -7.64 10.31
CA ASP A 198 -23.97 -6.47 11.02
C ASP A 198 -22.90 -5.74 10.19
N ILE A 199 -21.98 -6.48 9.58
CA ILE A 199 -20.93 -5.90 8.74
C ILE A 199 -21.51 -5.21 7.51
N VAL A 200 -22.44 -5.87 6.78
CA VAL A 200 -23.10 -5.25 5.63
C VAL A 200 -23.89 -4.00 6.02
N ASP A 201 -24.64 -4.05 7.12
CA ASP A 201 -25.42 -2.90 7.60
C ASP A 201 -24.50 -1.71 7.96
N ARG A 202 -23.32 -1.95 8.55
CA ARG A 202 -22.31 -0.91 8.82
C ARG A 202 -21.82 -0.17 7.57
N PHE A 203 -21.79 -0.83 6.41
CA PHE A 203 -21.44 -0.23 5.11
C PHE A 203 -22.63 0.45 4.42
N VAL A 204 -23.79 -0.22 4.41
CA VAL A 204 -24.98 0.20 3.68
C VAL A 204 -25.69 1.38 4.36
N ASN A 205 -25.66 1.46 5.70
CA ASN A 205 -26.27 2.53 6.49
C ASN A 205 -25.85 3.94 6.02
N SER A 206 -26.84 4.83 5.93
CA SER A 206 -26.66 6.25 5.58
C SER A 206 -26.38 7.14 6.80
N ARG A 207 -26.74 6.75 8.03
CA ARG A 207 -26.42 7.55 9.24
C ARG A 207 -24.92 7.71 9.47
N THR A 208 -24.13 6.81 8.89
CA THR A 208 -22.66 6.80 8.95
C THR A 208 -22.01 7.11 7.60
N SER A 209 -22.74 7.52 6.56
CA SER A 209 -22.16 7.87 5.24
C SER A 209 -21.42 9.19 5.25
N ASP A 210 -21.96 10.17 5.98
CA ASP A 210 -21.52 11.57 5.90
C ASP A 210 -20.35 11.83 6.87
N ARG A 211 -20.16 10.90 7.83
CA ARG A 211 -19.05 10.86 8.77
C ARG A 211 -17.81 10.28 8.11
N ALA A 212 -16.65 10.81 8.46
CA ALA A 212 -15.38 10.44 7.88
C ALA A 212 -14.25 10.50 8.93
N PHE A 213 -13.11 9.93 8.59
CA PHE A 213 -11.95 9.84 9.46
C PHE A 213 -10.93 10.89 9.00
N SER A 214 -10.54 11.80 9.88
CA SER A 214 -9.43 12.72 9.62
C SER A 214 -8.13 12.06 10.09
N MET A 215 -7.19 11.88 9.16
CA MET A 215 -5.89 11.26 9.40
C MET A 215 -4.79 12.32 9.34
N ARG A 216 -3.84 12.27 10.26
CA ARG A 216 -2.71 13.20 10.38
C ARG A 216 -1.42 12.44 10.64
N ILE A 217 -0.41 12.65 9.81
CA ILE A 217 0.89 11.98 9.90
C ILE A 217 1.97 13.05 10.14
N ALA A 218 2.68 12.95 11.26
CA ALA A 218 3.74 13.88 11.63
C ALA A 218 4.97 13.17 12.19
N THR A 219 6.12 13.84 12.20
CA THR A 219 7.28 13.48 13.02
C THR A 219 7.60 14.60 14.01
N VAL A 220 8.11 14.23 15.19
CA VAL A 220 8.51 15.16 16.26
C VAL A 220 9.91 14.80 16.72
N ARG A 221 10.91 15.68 16.53
CA ARG A 221 12.32 15.32 16.80
C ARG A 221 12.57 14.93 18.26
N ASN A 222 12.00 15.67 19.21
CA ASN A 222 12.11 15.38 20.64
C ASN A 222 10.81 14.73 21.20
N PRO A 223 10.87 13.48 21.72
CA PRO A 223 9.71 12.77 22.28
C PRO A 223 9.13 13.34 23.59
N ASP A 224 9.71 14.40 24.17
CA ASP A 224 9.20 15.09 25.38
C ASP A 224 7.74 15.58 25.27
N TRP A 225 7.16 15.61 24.06
CA TRP A 225 5.72 15.83 23.89
C TRP A 225 4.90 14.83 24.72
N ARG A 226 5.34 13.56 24.81
CA ARG A 226 4.66 12.50 25.57
C ARG A 226 4.56 12.85 27.05
N VAL A 227 5.63 13.39 27.64
CA VAL A 227 5.68 13.75 29.06
C VAL A 227 4.69 14.87 29.37
N LYS A 228 4.64 15.89 28.49
CA LYS A 228 3.71 17.02 28.64
C LYS A 228 2.23 16.64 28.52
N THR A 229 1.90 15.64 27.71
CA THR A 229 0.50 15.24 27.49
C THR A 229 0.10 13.91 28.11
N LEU A 230 0.97 13.23 28.87
CA LEU A 230 0.69 11.90 29.43
C LEU A 230 -0.62 11.85 30.26
N GLY A 231 -0.85 12.86 31.10
CA GLY A 231 -2.08 12.99 31.89
C GLY A 231 -3.35 13.32 31.10
N LEU A 232 -3.24 13.56 29.79
CA LEU A 232 -4.36 13.82 28.87
C LEU A 232 -4.76 12.58 28.06
N MET A 233 -4.05 11.45 28.21
CA MET A 233 -4.08 10.31 27.29
C MET A 233 -4.22 8.98 28.04
N SER A 234 -5.22 8.17 27.68
CA SER A 234 -5.38 6.80 28.20
C SER A 234 -4.65 5.80 27.30
N PRO A 235 -3.77 4.93 27.82
CA PRO A 235 -3.03 3.98 27.00
C PRO A 235 -3.93 2.89 26.41
N VAL A 236 -3.56 2.41 25.22
CA VAL A 236 -4.20 1.31 24.49
C VAL A 236 -3.13 0.25 24.19
N PRO A 237 -3.41 -1.06 24.38
CA PRO A 237 -2.45 -2.10 24.03
C PRO A 237 -2.17 -2.10 22.51
N VAL A 238 -0.89 -2.18 22.16
CA VAL A 238 -0.37 -2.36 20.80
C VAL A 238 0.52 -3.60 20.81
N GLN A 239 0.36 -4.48 19.84
CA GLN A 239 1.09 -5.76 19.76
C GLN A 239 2.41 -5.63 18.99
N SER A 240 2.50 -4.67 18.08
CA SER A 240 3.70 -4.38 17.28
C SER A 240 4.83 -3.82 18.14
N ALA A 241 5.97 -4.49 18.15
CA ALA A 241 7.11 -4.15 19.00
C ALA A 241 7.68 -2.75 18.70
N GLY A 242 7.90 -1.95 19.75
CA GLY A 242 8.43 -0.58 19.67
C GLY A 242 7.38 0.51 19.45
N LEU A 243 6.12 0.15 19.23
CA LEU A 243 5.01 1.09 19.07
C LEU A 243 4.27 1.33 20.40
N GLN A 244 3.57 2.46 20.49
CA GLN A 244 2.71 2.82 21.64
C GLN A 244 1.42 3.46 21.13
N GLY A 245 0.31 3.24 21.84
CA GLY A 245 -1.00 3.75 21.46
C GLY A 245 -1.75 4.36 22.64
N TRP A 246 -2.54 5.39 22.35
CA TRP A 246 -3.41 6.06 23.31
C TRP A 246 -4.74 6.49 22.67
N ILE A 247 -5.74 6.69 23.51
CA ILE A 247 -6.99 7.39 23.19
C ILE A 247 -7.13 8.64 24.08
N MET A 248 -7.71 9.71 23.52
CA MET A 248 -7.98 10.95 24.26
C MET A 248 -9.27 11.65 23.78
N PRO A 249 -9.94 12.44 24.64
CA PRO A 249 -10.99 13.37 24.21
C PRO A 249 -10.51 14.34 23.13
N LYS A 250 -11.41 14.79 22.25
CA LYS A 250 -11.11 15.77 21.19
C LYS A 250 -10.61 17.12 21.75
N GLU A 251 -11.08 17.51 22.94
CA GLU A 251 -10.56 18.67 23.69
C GLU A 251 -9.07 18.51 24.07
N ASN A 252 -8.70 17.36 24.61
CA ASN A 252 -7.31 17.02 24.95
C ASN A 252 -6.42 16.97 23.69
N TYR A 253 -6.95 16.47 22.57
CA TYR A 253 -6.26 16.50 21.28
C TYR A 253 -6.03 17.94 20.78
N ALA A 254 -6.99 18.85 20.95
CA ALA A 254 -6.79 20.26 20.61
C ALA A 254 -5.67 20.90 21.46
N LEU A 255 -5.51 20.53 22.73
CA LEU A 255 -4.38 20.94 23.57
C LEU A 255 -3.04 20.35 23.07
N LEU A 256 -3.02 19.08 22.68
CA LEU A 256 -1.83 18.46 22.06
C LEU A 256 -1.45 19.15 20.74
N LEU A 257 -2.42 19.46 19.86
CA LEU A 257 -2.18 20.23 18.64
C LEU A 257 -1.66 21.64 18.93
N ALA A 258 -2.21 22.33 19.94
CA ALA A 258 -1.74 23.65 20.33
C ALA A 258 -0.30 23.61 20.90
N GLU A 259 0.11 22.54 21.58
CA GLU A 259 1.49 22.38 22.05
C GLU A 259 2.46 21.96 20.94
N LEU A 260 2.05 21.06 20.03
CA LEU A 260 2.84 20.71 18.85
C LEU A 260 2.99 21.90 17.88
N GLY A 261 1.96 22.72 17.70
CA GLY A 261 2.00 23.90 16.82
C GLY A 261 2.94 25.02 17.28
N LYS A 262 3.37 25.03 18.54
CA LYS A 262 4.40 25.95 19.06
C LYS A 262 5.83 25.49 18.74
N ARG A 263 6.01 24.27 18.24
CA ARG A 263 7.31 23.60 18.15
C ARG A 263 7.85 23.58 16.72
N GLY A 264 9.03 24.16 16.51
CA GLY A 264 9.74 24.11 15.23
C GLY A 264 10.37 22.75 14.88
N ASP A 265 10.26 21.74 15.75
CA ASP A 265 10.78 20.38 15.53
C ASP A 265 9.71 19.36 15.09
N VAL A 266 8.50 19.83 14.79
CA VAL A 266 7.38 19.05 14.24
C VAL A 266 7.35 19.20 12.71
N ARG A 267 7.17 18.10 11.99
CA ARG A 267 6.95 18.10 10.52
C ARG A 267 5.75 17.26 10.15
N GLU A 268 4.91 17.75 9.24
CA GLU A 268 3.72 17.05 8.73
C GLU A 268 4.00 16.47 7.33
N TYR A 269 3.46 15.28 7.03
CA TYR A 269 3.69 14.59 5.75
C TYR A 269 2.46 14.50 4.85
N ASN A 270 1.27 14.69 5.41
CA ASN A 270 0.04 14.80 4.65
C ASN A 270 -0.56 16.20 4.78
N ALA A 271 -1.41 16.60 3.82
CA ALA A 271 -2.14 17.84 3.94
C ALA A 271 -2.97 17.84 5.23
N ALA A 272 -2.91 18.94 5.99
CA ALA A 272 -3.57 19.02 7.29
C ALA A 272 -5.06 18.67 7.17
N ASN A 273 -5.46 17.61 7.86
CA ASN A 273 -6.79 16.97 7.77
C ASN A 273 -7.06 16.22 6.45
N GLN A 274 -6.25 15.22 6.10
CA GLN A 274 -6.65 14.26 5.06
C GLN A 274 -7.90 13.50 5.52
N VAL A 275 -9.02 13.69 4.83
CA VAL A 275 -10.31 13.08 5.18
C VAL A 275 -10.52 11.79 4.37
N VAL A 276 -10.93 10.74 5.08
CA VAL A 276 -11.15 9.39 4.55
C VAL A 276 -12.60 8.97 4.86
N PRO A 277 -13.49 8.84 3.86
CA PRO A 277 -14.89 8.47 4.10
C PRO A 277 -15.04 7.14 4.84
N ASN A 278 -16.10 7.00 5.65
CA ASN A 278 -16.41 5.74 6.32
C ASN A 278 -16.55 4.57 5.31
N GLY A 279 -15.98 3.41 5.64
CA GLY A 279 -15.99 2.23 4.77
C GLY A 279 -15.12 2.37 3.51
N ARG A 280 -14.22 3.36 3.42
CA ARG A 280 -13.39 3.59 2.24
C ARG A 280 -11.90 3.46 2.55
N SER A 281 -11.27 2.43 2.00
CA SER A 281 -9.82 2.24 2.05
C SER A 281 -9.06 3.43 1.45
N THR A 282 -7.93 3.78 2.04
CA THR A 282 -6.94 4.69 1.45
C THR A 282 -5.52 4.18 1.65
N THR A 283 -4.63 4.51 0.71
CA THR A 283 -3.21 4.19 0.79
C THR A 283 -2.39 5.46 0.62
N PHE A 284 -1.55 5.77 1.61
CA PHE A 284 -0.54 6.82 1.55
C PHE A 284 0.82 6.15 1.28
N ASN A 285 1.55 6.64 0.29
CA ASN A 285 2.84 6.09 -0.13
C ASN A 285 3.86 7.20 -0.33
N THR A 286 5.05 7.04 0.27
CA THR A 286 6.20 7.95 0.18
C THR A 286 7.50 7.24 -0.22
N MET A 287 7.41 5.98 -0.68
CA MET A 287 8.56 5.20 -1.12
C MET A 287 9.22 5.83 -2.35
N ARG A 288 10.50 6.18 -2.22
CA ARG A 288 11.37 6.57 -3.35
C ARG A 288 12.34 5.43 -3.69
N PRO A 289 12.61 5.15 -4.97
CA PRO A 289 13.71 4.27 -5.35
C PRO A 289 15.06 4.98 -5.11
N ARG A 290 16.03 4.24 -4.57
CA ARG A 290 17.40 4.68 -4.33
C ARG A 290 18.37 3.66 -4.91
N SER A 291 19.09 4.06 -5.95
CA SER A 291 20.15 3.27 -6.57
C SER A 291 21.42 3.27 -5.70
N TYR A 292 22.19 2.18 -5.74
CA TYR A 292 23.46 2.02 -5.03
C TYR A 292 24.38 1.04 -5.78
N VAL A 293 25.69 1.05 -5.48
CA VAL A 293 26.62 0.06 -6.04
C VAL A 293 26.56 -1.22 -5.19
N LYS A 294 25.77 -2.19 -5.62
CA LYS A 294 25.49 -3.44 -4.88
C LYS A 294 26.68 -4.42 -4.91
N GLY A 295 27.33 -4.53 -6.06
CA GLY A 295 28.23 -5.65 -6.35
C GLY A 295 29.11 -5.37 -7.56
N ILE A 296 29.73 -6.44 -8.09
CA ILE A 296 30.68 -6.37 -9.20
C ILE A 296 30.55 -7.64 -10.04
N VAL A 297 30.48 -7.49 -11.36
CA VAL A 297 30.43 -8.61 -12.32
C VAL A 297 31.76 -8.68 -13.10
N PRO A 298 32.39 -9.85 -13.26
CA PRO A 298 33.60 -10.00 -14.06
C PRO A 298 33.31 -9.96 -15.57
N THR A 299 33.95 -9.03 -16.28
CA THR A 299 33.77 -8.79 -17.71
C THR A 299 34.85 -9.51 -18.51
N ARG A 300 34.49 -10.63 -19.15
CA ARG A 300 35.46 -11.53 -19.82
C ARG A 300 36.07 -11.00 -21.12
N SER A 301 35.52 -9.92 -21.70
CA SER A 301 35.80 -9.52 -23.09
C SER A 301 36.15 -8.04 -23.27
N ALA A 302 36.35 -7.28 -22.19
CA ALA A 302 36.68 -5.86 -22.23
C ALA A 302 37.55 -5.45 -21.04
N TRP A 303 38.26 -4.34 -21.17
CA TRP A 303 38.94 -3.66 -20.06
C TRP A 303 38.14 -2.41 -19.67
N PRO A 304 37.89 -2.14 -18.37
CA PRO A 304 38.29 -2.93 -17.20
C PRO A 304 37.59 -4.29 -17.11
N GLY A 305 38.30 -5.31 -16.60
CA GLY A 305 37.80 -6.69 -16.49
C GLY A 305 36.71 -6.92 -15.43
N TYR A 306 36.21 -5.84 -14.82
CA TYR A 306 35.19 -5.83 -13.77
C TYR A 306 34.28 -4.62 -13.94
N GLN A 307 32.96 -4.85 -13.93
CA GLN A 307 31.94 -3.82 -14.04
C GLN A 307 31.10 -3.74 -12.75
N PRO A 308 30.83 -2.54 -12.22
CA PRO A 308 29.94 -2.37 -11.06
C PRO A 308 28.52 -2.87 -11.34
N GLU A 309 27.95 -3.63 -10.40
CA GLU A 309 26.55 -4.03 -10.39
C GLU A 309 25.73 -2.97 -9.64
N THR A 310 24.79 -2.32 -10.32
CA THR A 310 23.86 -1.38 -9.69
C THR A 310 22.67 -2.12 -9.08
N GLY A 311 22.41 -1.89 -7.80
CA GLY A 311 21.18 -2.30 -7.13
C GLY A 311 20.23 -1.12 -6.95
N GLN A 312 18.96 -1.43 -6.63
CA GLN A 312 17.99 -0.45 -6.15
C GLN A 312 17.31 -0.96 -4.87
N LEU A 313 16.90 -0.01 -4.03
CA LEU A 313 16.14 -0.20 -2.79
C LEU A 313 15.02 0.83 -2.75
N GLU A 314 13.95 0.55 -2.00
CA GLU A 314 12.92 1.55 -1.71
C GLU A 314 13.16 2.16 -0.32
N GLU A 315 12.97 3.48 -0.20
CA GLU A 315 13.15 4.25 1.03
C GLU A 315 11.91 5.14 1.27
N GLY A 316 11.25 5.02 2.41
CA GLY A 316 10.04 5.79 2.75
C GLY A 316 9.05 5.01 3.63
N ALA A 317 7.77 5.34 3.52
CA ALA A 317 6.69 4.61 4.20
C ALA A 317 5.46 4.38 3.31
N VAL A 318 4.83 3.22 3.48
CA VAL A 318 3.51 2.87 2.96
C VAL A 318 2.55 2.67 4.12
N LEU A 319 1.40 3.36 4.09
CA LEU A 319 0.32 3.26 5.08
C LEU A 319 -0.99 2.94 4.36
N GLU A 320 -1.56 1.78 4.63
CA GLU A 320 -2.92 1.37 4.26
C GLU A 320 -3.84 1.56 5.47
N PHE A 321 -4.90 2.34 5.27
CA PHE A 321 -5.88 2.65 6.30
C PHE A 321 -7.29 2.25 5.85
N ASN A 322 -7.91 1.36 6.62
CA ASN A 322 -9.22 0.76 6.32
C ASN A 322 -10.20 1.06 7.47
N PRO A 323 -10.93 2.19 7.44
CA PRO A 323 -11.89 2.57 8.49
C PRO A 323 -13.29 1.97 8.29
N LEU A 324 -13.97 1.62 9.39
CA LEU A 324 -15.39 1.27 9.42
C LEU A 324 -16.05 1.62 10.77
N LEU A 325 -17.01 2.55 10.75
CA LEU A 325 -17.83 2.85 11.93
C LEU A 325 -18.70 1.64 12.33
N SER A 326 -19.03 1.56 13.62
CA SER A 326 -20.12 0.72 14.13
C SER A 326 -21.49 1.22 13.63
N LEU A 327 -22.52 0.37 13.69
CA LEU A 327 -23.85 0.66 13.12
C LEU A 327 -24.48 1.96 13.67
N ASN A 328 -24.32 2.21 14.97
CA ASN A 328 -24.78 3.45 15.63
C ASN A 328 -23.85 4.65 15.39
N GLY A 329 -22.59 4.41 15.00
CA GLY A 329 -21.53 5.41 14.95
C GLY A 329 -20.82 5.68 16.28
N ASP A 330 -21.26 5.09 17.40
CA ASP A 330 -20.66 5.30 18.74
C ASP A 330 -19.18 4.88 18.79
N ASN A 331 -18.89 3.71 18.23
CA ASN A 331 -17.54 3.16 18.11
C ASN A 331 -17.01 3.39 16.69
N ALA A 332 -15.74 3.76 16.62
CA ALA A 332 -14.91 3.79 15.43
C ALA A 332 -13.98 2.57 15.42
N GLU A 333 -13.71 2.04 14.23
CA GLU A 333 -12.85 0.88 14.05
C GLU A 333 -12.01 1.06 12.78
N ALA A 334 -10.77 0.59 12.79
CA ALA A 334 -9.92 0.60 11.61
C ALA A 334 -8.86 -0.50 11.65
N ILE A 335 -8.54 -1.07 10.48
CA ILE A 335 -7.27 -1.77 10.29
C ILE A 335 -6.23 -0.78 9.78
N ILE A 336 -5.09 -0.75 10.46
CA ILE A 336 -3.93 0.07 10.13
C ILE A 336 -2.81 -0.90 9.74
N LYS A 337 -2.39 -0.88 8.48
CA LYS A 337 -1.24 -1.63 7.96
C LYS A 337 -0.20 -0.65 7.46
N LEU A 338 1.02 -0.75 7.98
CA LEU A 338 2.05 0.27 7.84
C LEU A 338 3.42 -0.39 7.76
N ARG A 339 4.18 -0.02 6.74
CA ARG A 339 5.54 -0.48 6.44
C ARG A 339 6.41 0.76 6.21
N LEU A 340 7.27 1.09 7.16
CA LEU A 340 8.33 2.08 7.00
C LEU A 340 9.64 1.33 6.77
N GLN A 341 10.41 1.75 5.76
CA GLN A 341 11.75 1.24 5.47
C GLN A 341 12.67 2.43 5.18
N GLN A 342 13.74 2.58 5.94
CA GLN A 342 14.67 3.69 5.72
C GLN A 342 16.13 3.26 5.79
N ILE A 343 16.93 3.77 4.86
CA ILE A 343 18.36 3.54 4.78
C ILE A 343 19.05 4.57 5.68
N GLU A 344 19.56 4.12 6.82
CA GLU A 344 20.29 4.96 7.77
C GLU A 344 21.65 5.38 7.20
N LYS A 345 22.32 4.46 6.50
CA LYS A 345 23.68 4.65 6.01
C LYS A 345 23.97 3.70 4.85
N MET A 346 24.66 4.19 3.82
CA MET A 346 25.42 3.32 2.93
C MET A 346 26.80 3.11 3.55
N CYS A 347 27.13 1.88 3.91
CA CYS A 347 28.45 1.52 4.42
C CYS A 347 29.36 1.14 3.24
N PRO A 348 30.36 1.96 2.90
CA PRO A 348 31.26 1.65 1.80
C PRO A 348 32.17 0.47 2.18
N VAL A 349 32.29 -0.50 1.28
CA VAL A 349 33.19 -1.65 1.40
C VAL A 349 34.09 -1.67 0.17
N THR A 350 35.38 -1.45 0.37
CA THR A 350 36.38 -1.56 -0.69
C THR A 350 36.75 -3.02 -0.90
N LEU A 351 36.65 -3.49 -2.14
CA LEU A 351 37.09 -4.80 -2.58
C LEU A 351 38.41 -4.66 -3.36
N ASP A 352 39.46 -5.30 -2.87
CA ASP A 352 40.71 -5.51 -3.61
C ASP A 352 40.50 -6.67 -4.60
N LEU A 353 40.28 -6.36 -5.88
CA LEU A 353 40.07 -7.37 -6.91
C LEU A 353 41.41 -7.90 -7.45
N PRO A 354 41.55 -9.22 -7.70
CA PRO A 354 42.75 -9.76 -8.32
C PRO A 354 42.89 -9.18 -9.74
N ALA A 355 44.09 -8.71 -10.09
CA ALA A 355 44.34 -8.24 -11.44
C ALA A 355 44.20 -9.39 -12.45
N PRO A 356 43.54 -9.19 -13.60
CA PRO A 356 43.49 -10.21 -14.65
C PRO A 356 44.92 -10.47 -15.16
N VAL A 357 45.35 -11.73 -15.11
CA VAL A 357 46.70 -12.13 -15.54
C VAL A 357 46.84 -11.86 -17.04
N THR A 358 47.61 -10.83 -17.38
CA THR A 358 47.96 -10.54 -18.77
C THR A 358 49.03 -11.50 -19.27
N ALA A 359 49.00 -11.83 -20.57
CA ALA A 359 49.93 -12.76 -21.19
C ALA A 359 51.41 -12.31 -21.17
N ALA A 360 51.70 -11.09 -20.68
CA ALA A 360 53.04 -10.53 -20.55
C ALA A 360 53.68 -10.74 -19.15
N GLY A 361 53.00 -11.40 -18.20
CA GLY A 361 53.55 -11.70 -16.87
C GLY A 361 53.75 -10.49 -15.95
N VAL A 362 53.27 -9.30 -16.34
CA VAL A 362 53.36 -8.09 -15.51
C VAL A 362 52.26 -8.11 -14.46
N ASN A 363 52.66 -8.16 -13.18
CA ASN A 363 51.77 -8.04 -12.02
C ASN A 363 51.24 -6.61 -11.93
N ASN A 364 50.12 -6.34 -12.60
CA ASN A 364 49.40 -5.09 -12.45
C ASN A 364 48.79 -5.01 -11.04
N SER A 365 48.72 -3.82 -10.43
CA SER A 365 48.15 -3.67 -9.09
C SER A 365 46.65 -4.00 -9.10
N GLY A 366 46.17 -4.68 -8.05
CA GLY A 366 44.79 -5.14 -7.95
C GLY A 366 43.79 -3.98 -8.07
N GLN A 367 42.70 -4.20 -8.83
CA GLN A 367 41.71 -3.15 -9.05
C GLN A 367 40.88 -2.95 -7.78
N ARG A 368 41.04 -1.81 -7.12
CA ARG A 368 40.15 -1.40 -6.02
C ARG A 368 38.83 -0.91 -6.55
N VAL A 369 37.73 -1.50 -6.07
CA VAL A 369 36.37 -1.07 -6.37
C VAL A 369 35.58 -0.98 -5.07
N GLN A 370 34.81 0.09 -4.91
CA GLN A 370 33.96 0.31 -3.75
C GLN A 370 32.53 -0.15 -4.05
N ILE A 371 31.98 -1.02 -3.21
CA ILE A 371 30.55 -1.31 -3.14
C ILE A 371 29.93 -0.63 -1.92
N GLU A 372 28.60 -0.60 -1.86
CA GLU A 372 27.83 -0.01 -0.77
C GLU A 372 26.92 -1.06 -0.13
N VAL A 373 27.07 -1.28 1.17
CA VAL A 373 26.19 -2.15 1.96
C VAL A 373 25.14 -1.29 2.69
N PRO A 374 23.84 -1.46 2.43
CA PRO A 374 22.79 -0.66 3.04
C PRO A 374 22.55 -1.07 4.50
N GLN A 375 22.80 -0.16 5.44
CA GLN A 375 22.26 -0.24 6.81
C GLN A 375 20.87 0.39 6.81
N MET A 376 19.87 -0.37 7.24
CA MET A 376 18.46 0.05 7.20
C MET A 376 17.70 -0.25 8.50
N THR A 377 16.75 0.62 8.83
CA THR A 377 15.71 0.38 9.83
C THR A 377 14.38 0.09 9.16
N MET A 378 13.53 -0.68 9.85
CA MET A 378 12.15 -0.91 9.47
C MET A 378 11.24 -0.76 10.67
N ALA A 379 10.04 -0.22 10.47
CA ALA A 379 8.95 -0.28 11.43
C ALA A 379 7.72 -0.84 10.72
N ASN A 380 7.11 -1.87 11.31
CA ASN A 380 5.95 -2.56 10.75
C ASN A 380 4.82 -2.57 11.79
N LEU A 381 3.60 -2.34 11.32
CA LEU A 381 2.36 -2.41 12.09
C LEU A 381 1.29 -3.04 11.19
N HIS A 382 0.53 -4.00 11.70
CA HIS A 382 -0.67 -4.52 11.02
C HIS A 382 -1.68 -4.96 12.09
N GLU A 383 -2.43 -3.99 12.62
CA GLU A 383 -3.35 -4.20 13.73
C GLU A 383 -4.72 -3.56 13.47
N ARG A 384 -5.72 -4.05 14.21
CA ARG A 384 -7.09 -3.55 14.24
C ARG A 384 -7.28 -2.76 15.53
N PHE A 385 -7.62 -1.48 15.41
CA PHE A 385 -7.93 -0.60 16.53
C PHE A 385 -9.43 -0.33 16.59
N ARG A 386 -9.98 -0.26 17.80
CA ARG A 386 -11.36 0.13 18.09
C ARG A 386 -11.38 1.15 19.21
N TRP A 387 -12.07 2.27 19.01
CA TRP A 387 -12.12 3.37 19.98
C TRP A 387 -13.45 4.15 19.90
N PRO A 388 -13.83 4.94 20.92
CA PRO A 388 -15.04 5.79 20.85
C PRO A 388 -14.91 6.88 19.77
N SER A 389 -15.95 7.13 18.97
CA SER A 389 -15.89 8.12 17.86
C SER A 389 -15.92 9.59 18.32
N ASN A 390 -16.24 9.83 19.60
CA ASN A 390 -16.04 11.11 20.27
C ASN A 390 -14.59 11.32 20.78
N GLN A 391 -13.73 10.31 20.64
CA GLN A 391 -12.31 10.35 21.00
C GLN A 391 -11.41 10.25 19.77
N VAL A 392 -10.12 10.47 20.01
CA VAL A 392 -9.04 10.48 19.03
C VAL A 392 -8.08 9.34 19.36
N LEU A 393 -7.75 8.52 18.36
CA LEU A 393 -6.70 7.52 18.45
C LEU A 393 -5.37 8.18 18.09
N LEU A 394 -4.35 8.02 18.94
CA LEU A 394 -2.98 8.45 18.71
C LEU A 394 -2.06 7.24 18.79
N LEU A 395 -1.30 7.00 17.72
CA LEU A 395 -0.25 5.98 17.68
C LEU A 395 1.12 6.65 17.51
N SER A 396 2.07 6.26 18.36
CA SER A 396 3.49 6.56 18.25
C SER A 396 4.19 5.35 17.62
N MET A 397 4.86 5.56 16.50
CA MET A 397 5.67 4.56 15.80
C MET A 397 7.06 4.37 16.41
N GLY A 398 7.43 5.19 17.41
CA GLY A 398 8.77 5.24 17.97
C GLY A 398 9.73 6.10 17.14
N MET A 399 11.00 6.09 17.54
CA MET A 399 12.06 6.93 16.97
C MET A 399 12.55 6.41 15.61
N VAL A 400 11.77 6.68 14.57
CA VAL A 400 12.15 6.43 13.17
C VAL A 400 13.06 7.55 12.66
N ALA A 401 13.71 7.34 11.52
CA ALA A 401 14.24 8.46 10.73
C ALA A 401 13.07 9.12 9.94
N PRO A 402 13.16 10.41 9.56
CA PRO A 402 12.13 11.07 8.79
C PRO A 402 12.18 10.61 7.31
N PRO A 403 11.05 10.22 6.69
CA PRO A 403 11.06 9.74 5.30
C PRO A 403 11.44 10.82 4.28
N ALA A 404 11.33 12.11 4.61
CA ALA A 404 11.86 13.21 3.80
C ALA A 404 13.29 13.58 4.24
N PRO A 405 14.24 13.82 3.31
CA PRO A 405 15.52 14.41 3.65
C PRO A 405 15.32 15.75 4.37
N GLU A 406 16.20 16.08 5.30
CA GLU A 406 16.22 17.44 5.82
C GLU A 406 16.87 18.38 4.79
N ALA A 407 16.28 19.54 4.57
CA ALA A 407 16.99 20.68 4.01
C ALA A 407 17.99 21.14 5.07
N GLY A 408 19.16 20.51 5.10
CA GLY A 408 20.21 20.78 6.08
C GLY A 408 20.75 22.19 5.91
N ASN A 409 21.18 22.80 7.02
CA ASN A 409 22.02 23.99 6.92
C ASN A 409 23.35 23.58 6.30
N ALA A 410 23.81 24.28 5.27
CA ALA A 410 25.08 23.98 4.59
C ALA A 410 26.31 23.95 5.54
N LEU A 411 26.19 24.57 6.72
CA LEU A 411 27.19 24.52 7.79
C LEU A 411 27.29 23.14 8.47
N GLU A 412 26.19 22.41 8.64
CA GLU A 412 26.19 21.03 9.16
C GLU A 412 26.76 20.05 8.12
N GLU A 413 26.66 20.37 6.83
CA GLU A 413 27.30 19.56 5.79
C GLU A 413 28.83 19.61 5.84
N MET A 414 29.42 20.68 6.37
CA MET A 414 30.88 20.83 6.49
C MET A 414 31.52 20.02 7.64
N LEU A 415 30.74 19.48 8.58
CA LEU A 415 31.27 18.75 9.74
C LEU A 415 30.97 17.23 9.62
N PRO A 416 31.90 16.41 9.09
CA PRO A 416 31.65 14.99 8.82
C PRO A 416 31.59 14.09 10.08
N MET A 417 31.95 14.60 11.25
CA MET A 417 32.26 13.77 12.43
C MET A 417 31.03 13.27 13.22
N PHE A 418 29.86 13.90 13.05
CA PHE A 418 28.64 13.60 13.83
C PHE A 418 27.36 13.42 12.99
N LYS A 419 27.50 13.02 11.71
CA LYS A 419 26.36 12.81 10.80
C LYS A 419 25.61 11.49 11.05
N SER A 420 24.93 11.39 12.20
CA SER A 420 23.82 10.44 12.35
C SER A 420 22.58 10.96 11.60
N PRO A 421 21.75 10.10 10.98
CA PRO A 421 20.43 10.51 10.53
C PRO A 421 19.65 11.12 11.69
N SER A 422 18.94 12.22 11.47
CA SER A 422 18.01 12.73 12.48
C SER A 422 16.97 11.64 12.77
N ARG A 423 16.69 11.40 14.05
CA ARG A 423 15.58 10.56 14.48
C ARG A 423 14.46 11.44 15.01
N ALA A 424 13.23 11.01 14.78
CA ALA A 424 12.04 11.70 15.25
C ALA A 424 10.96 10.66 15.57
N ASP A 425 10.14 10.97 16.57
CA ASP A 425 8.98 10.17 16.92
C ASP A 425 7.90 10.36 15.86
N ALA A 426 7.55 9.32 15.10
CA ALA A 426 6.50 9.42 14.09
C ALA A 426 5.12 9.14 14.71
N LEU A 427 4.20 10.08 14.49
CA LEU A 427 2.86 10.10 15.07
C LEU A 427 1.81 9.94 13.97
N LEU A 428 0.92 8.98 14.17
CA LEU A 428 -0.30 8.78 13.39
C LEU A 428 -1.50 9.13 14.28
N VAL A 429 -2.25 10.16 13.91
CA VAL A 429 -3.44 10.61 14.64
C VAL A 429 -4.69 10.42 13.80
N ILE A 430 -5.74 9.87 14.41
CA ILE A 430 -6.99 9.51 13.73
C ILE A 430 -8.19 9.90 14.59
N GLU A 431 -9.05 10.76 14.04
CA GLU A 431 -10.31 11.19 14.67
C GLU A 431 -11.49 11.01 13.71
N VAL A 432 -12.69 10.80 14.25
CA VAL A 432 -13.93 10.83 13.44
C VAL A 432 -14.48 12.25 13.40
N ARG A 433 -14.76 12.74 12.19
CA ARG A 433 -15.44 14.01 11.91
C ARG A 433 -16.78 13.75 11.26
N ASP A 434 -17.72 14.66 11.46
CA ASP A 434 -19.10 14.55 10.99
C ASP A 434 -19.29 15.20 9.60
N SER A 435 -18.21 15.31 8.84
CA SER A 435 -18.21 15.69 7.41
C SER A 435 -17.05 15.02 6.68
N ALA A 436 -17.32 14.54 5.46
CA ALA A 436 -16.33 14.04 4.51
C ALA A 436 -15.53 15.16 3.80
N ALA A 437 -15.89 16.43 3.98
CA ALA A 437 -15.14 17.55 3.41
C ALA A 437 -13.93 17.93 4.28
N PRO A 438 -12.75 18.24 3.69
CA PRO A 438 -11.63 18.76 4.45
C PRO A 438 -11.98 20.14 5.01
N ALA A 439 -11.96 20.26 6.35
CA ALA A 439 -12.13 21.55 7.01
C ALA A 439 -10.96 22.48 6.64
N ALA A 440 -11.29 23.68 6.16
CA ALA A 440 -10.29 24.71 5.86
C ALA A 440 -9.45 25.03 7.11
N PRO A 441 -8.13 25.30 6.95
CA PRO A 441 -7.24 25.52 8.09
C PRO A 441 -7.65 26.76 8.88
N ALA A 442 -8.02 26.56 10.14
CA ALA A 442 -8.32 27.63 11.09
C ALA A 442 -7.07 28.47 11.37
N GLY A 443 -6.94 29.57 10.63
CA GLY A 443 -5.74 30.41 10.57
C GLY A 443 -5.58 31.12 9.23
N SER A 444 -6.10 30.55 8.14
CA SER A 444 -6.26 31.28 6.88
C SER A 444 -7.45 32.25 6.97
N ALA A 445 -7.16 33.51 7.31
CA ALA A 445 -8.13 34.59 7.14
C ALA A 445 -8.64 34.60 5.69
N ALA A 446 -9.96 34.77 5.51
CA ALA A 446 -10.57 34.79 4.19
C ALA A 446 -10.05 36.01 3.40
N SER A 447 -9.14 35.77 2.45
CA SER A 447 -8.51 36.84 1.66
C SER A 447 -9.49 37.41 0.64
N THR A 448 -10.29 38.38 1.10
CA THR A 448 -11.30 39.06 0.28
C THR A 448 -10.64 40.00 -0.72
N ALA A 449 -10.28 39.43 -1.86
CA ALA A 449 -9.92 40.06 -3.13
C ALA A 449 -8.62 40.89 -3.18
N SER A 450 -7.77 40.51 -4.14
CA SER A 450 -6.98 41.45 -4.93
C SER A 450 -7.28 41.19 -6.41
N ARG A 451 -8.05 42.07 -7.05
CA ARG A 451 -8.15 42.09 -8.52
C ARG A 451 -6.91 42.84 -9.02
N ILE A 452 -6.09 42.19 -9.83
CA ILE A 452 -5.01 42.86 -10.57
C ILE A 452 -5.67 43.86 -11.55
N PRO A 453 -5.43 45.18 -11.45
CA PRO A 453 -5.88 46.13 -12.44
C PRO A 453 -4.94 46.06 -13.65
N ALA A 454 -5.44 45.52 -14.77
CA ALA A 454 -4.67 45.48 -16.01
C ALA A 454 -4.56 46.89 -16.63
N THR A 455 -3.49 47.61 -16.31
CA THR A 455 -3.18 48.93 -16.89
C THR A 455 -2.71 48.78 -18.33
N PHE A 456 -3.66 48.76 -19.27
CA PHE A 456 -3.41 48.82 -20.70
C PHE A 456 -2.91 50.22 -21.11
N ASN A 457 -1.60 50.37 -21.26
CA ASN A 457 -0.99 51.56 -21.86
C ASN A 457 -0.71 51.32 -23.34
N GLY A 458 -1.65 51.72 -24.21
CA GLY A 458 -1.40 51.79 -25.64
C GLY A 458 -0.56 53.02 -26.02
N ARG A 459 0.26 52.88 -27.06
CA ARG A 459 0.78 54.01 -27.87
C ARG A 459 0.69 53.65 -29.35
N TYR A 460 0.66 54.70 -30.17
CA TYR A 460 0.70 54.69 -31.62
C TYR A 460 2.00 54.09 -32.16
#